data_AF-A0A952G8B4-F1
#
_entry.id   AF-A0A952G8B4-F1
#
_cell.length_a   1.000
_cell.length_b   1.000
_cell.length_c   1.000
_cell.angle_alpha   90.00
_cell.angle_beta   90.00
_cell.angle_gamma   90.00
#
_symmetry.space_group_name_H-M   'P 1'
#
loop_
_entity.id
_entity.type
_entity.pdbx_description
1 polymer ?
#
loop_
_entity_poly.entity_id
_entity_poly.type
_entity_poly.pdbx_seq_one_letter_code
_entity_poly.pdbx_strand_id
1 'polypeptide(L)'
;MTTLYGDDMAVNYARSHADGAYPAGAKLGAVTWKQQEDARWFGGRIPAQVASVEIVVAGGPYERYEGSPLAAVPGSDAERAQFLLQQRAAVMP
;
A
#
# COMPACT_ATOMS: atom_id res chain seq x y z
N MET A 1 4.81 -7.60 6.29
CA MET A 1 3.57 -6.89 6.71
C MET A 1 3.31 -5.79 5.70
N THR A 2 2.06 -5.56 5.29
CA THR A 2 1.74 -4.48 4.35
C THR A 2 0.56 -3.68 4.87
N THR A 3 0.63 -2.36 4.69
CA THR A 3 -0.46 -1.43 5.00
C THR A 3 -0.70 -0.60 3.77
N LEU A 4 -1.98 -0.49 3.40
CA LEU A 4 -2.43 0.29 2.26
C LEU A 4 -2.92 1.64 2.75
N TYR A 5 -2.21 2.70 2.38
CA TYR A 5 -2.61 4.07 2.61
C TYR A 5 -3.37 4.60 1.40
N GLY A 6 -4.15 5.65 1.62
CA GLY A 6 -4.81 6.39 0.55
C GLY A 6 -4.60 7.90 0.74
N ASP A 7 -4.69 8.65 -0.35
CA ASP A 7 -4.92 10.09 -0.26
C ASP A 7 -6.33 10.42 0.26
N ASP A 8 -6.63 11.71 0.41
CA ASP A 8 -7.93 12.17 0.93
C ASP A 8 -9.11 11.61 0.14
N MET A 9 -8.97 11.51 -1.19
CA MET A 9 -10.03 10.98 -2.05
C MET A 9 -10.24 9.48 -1.82
N ALA A 10 -9.15 8.70 -1.78
CA ALA A 10 -9.21 7.28 -1.51
C ALA A 10 -9.74 6.97 -0.10
N VAL A 11 -9.30 7.71 0.92
CA VAL A 11 -9.73 7.51 2.31
C VAL A 11 -11.20 7.88 2.49
N ASN A 12 -11.65 9.00 1.92
CA ASN A 12 -13.07 9.39 1.98
C ASN A 12 -13.98 8.35 1.29
N TYR A 13 -13.54 7.81 0.16
CA TYR A 13 -14.24 6.72 -0.50
C TYR A 13 -14.29 5.47 0.38
N ALA A 14 -13.13 5.02 0.89
CA ALA A 14 -13.00 3.84 1.74
C ALA A 14 -13.76 3.93 3.08
N ARG A 15 -14.15 5.13 3.54
CA ARG A 15 -15.01 5.30 4.72
C ARG A 15 -16.45 4.86 4.49
N SER A 16 -16.96 5.06 3.28
CA SER A 16 -18.37 4.82 2.93
C SER A 16 -18.58 3.61 2.00
N HIS A 17 -17.51 3.12 1.38
CA HIS A 17 -17.52 2.01 0.43
C HIS A 17 -16.54 0.91 0.87
N ALA A 18 -16.92 -0.33 0.60
CA ALA A 18 -16.11 -1.51 0.92
C ALA A 18 -15.53 -2.19 -0.32
N ASP A 19 -15.91 -1.73 -1.51
CA ASP A 19 -15.36 -2.19 -2.78
C ASP A 19 -14.08 -1.42 -3.15
N GLY A 20 -13.43 -1.86 -4.21
CA GLY A 20 -12.22 -1.25 -4.76
C GLY A 20 -12.47 -0.35 -5.97
N ALA A 21 -13.68 0.20 -6.09
CA ALA A 21 -14.08 1.03 -7.23
C ALA A 21 -13.70 2.51 -7.02
N TYR A 22 -12.44 2.75 -6.64
CA TYR A 22 -11.96 4.10 -6.33
C TYR A 22 -12.19 5.09 -7.48
N PRO A 23 -12.57 6.34 -7.18
CA PRO A 23 -12.72 7.38 -8.19
C PRO A 23 -11.42 7.61 -8.98
N ALA A 24 -11.53 7.93 -10.26
CA ALA A 24 -10.38 8.23 -11.11
C ALA A 24 -9.51 9.33 -10.48
N GLY A 25 -8.20 9.12 -10.47
CA GLY A 25 -7.22 10.00 -9.83
C GLY A 25 -6.94 9.71 -8.36
N ALA A 26 -7.67 8.78 -7.72
CA ALA A 26 -7.43 8.41 -6.32
C ALA A 26 -6.10 7.67 -6.22
N LYS A 27 -5.30 7.99 -5.20
CA LYS A 27 -3.98 7.40 -4.99
C LYS A 27 -3.98 6.45 -3.82
N LEU A 28 -3.48 5.24 -4.05
CA LEU A 28 -3.20 4.26 -3.01
C LEU A 28 -1.69 4.03 -2.92
N GLY A 29 -1.19 3.92 -1.69
CA GLY A 29 0.20 3.62 -1.39
C GLY A 29 0.31 2.36 -0.53
N ALA A 30 0.80 1.26 -1.09
CA ALA A 30 1.10 0.05 -0.32
C ALA A 30 2.53 0.11 0.20
N VAL A 31 2.69 0.19 1.51
CA VAL A 31 4.01 0.10 2.15
C VAL A 31 4.15 -1.29 2.73
N THR A 32 5.23 -1.99 2.35
CA THR A 32 5.54 -3.32 2.86
C THR A 32 6.79 -3.25 3.73
N TRP A 33 6.70 -3.75 4.96
CA TRP A 33 7.83 -3.86 5.89
C TRP A 33 8.29 -5.30 6.04
N LYS A 34 9.61 -5.45 6.19
CA LYS A 34 10.18 -6.64 6.81
C LYS A 34 9.65 -6.74 8.25
N GLN A 35 9.50 -7.96 8.72
CA GLN A 35 9.13 -8.23 10.11
C GLN A 35 10.33 -8.75 10.88
N GLN A 36 10.47 -8.30 12.12
CA GLN A 36 11.42 -8.82 13.09
C GLN A 36 10.66 -9.35 14.33
N GLU A 37 11.32 -10.19 15.10
CA GLU A 37 10.77 -10.66 16.38
C GLU A 37 10.63 -9.51 17.37
N ASP A 38 9.57 -9.54 18.16
CA ASP A 38 9.41 -8.61 19.27
C ASP A 38 10.17 -9.12 20.50
N ALA A 39 11.21 -8.39 20.91
CA ALA A 39 12.00 -8.74 22.10
C ALA A 39 11.20 -8.71 23.41
N ARG A 40 10.02 -8.07 23.43
CA ARG A 40 9.16 -7.93 24.62
C ARG A 40 7.99 -8.90 24.62
N TRP A 41 7.71 -9.57 23.50
CA TRP A 41 6.62 -10.52 23.37
C TRP A 41 7.05 -11.73 22.54
N PHE A 42 7.33 -12.85 23.24
CA PHE A 42 7.66 -14.11 22.59
C PHE A 42 6.57 -14.56 21.60
N GLY A 43 6.97 -14.81 20.36
CA GLY A 43 6.09 -15.14 19.25
C GLY A 43 5.47 -13.92 18.53
N GLY A 44 5.61 -12.72 19.09
CA GLY A 44 5.21 -11.46 18.45
C GLY A 44 6.14 -11.07 17.31
N ARG A 45 5.59 -10.45 16.26
CA ARG A 45 6.34 -9.89 15.14
C ARG A 45 5.99 -8.42 14.96
N ILE A 46 7.01 -7.57 14.87
CA ILE A 46 6.86 -6.13 14.68
C ILE A 46 7.44 -5.68 13.33
N PRO A 47 6.99 -4.54 12.78
CA PRO A 47 7.61 -3.94 11.61
C PRO A 47 9.07 -3.57 11.87
N ALA A 48 9.89 -3.71 10.84
CA ALA A 48 11.28 -3.27 10.82
C ALA A 48 11.48 -2.29 9.65
N GLN A 49 12.47 -2.55 8.81
CA GLN A 49 12.77 -1.75 7.63
C GLN A 49 11.66 -1.87 6.57
N VAL A 50 11.40 -0.77 5.86
CA VAL A 50 10.58 -0.80 4.65
C VAL A 50 11.29 -1.67 3.61
N ALA A 51 10.55 -2.64 3.07
CA ALA A 51 11.00 -3.52 2.00
C ALA A 51 10.62 -2.96 0.62
N SER A 52 9.39 -2.45 0.49
CA SER A 52 8.90 -1.85 -0.74
C SER A 52 7.85 -0.76 -0.47
N VAL A 53 7.72 0.16 -1.42
CA VAL A 53 6.62 1.10 -1.54
C VAL A 53 6.06 0.99 -2.95
N GLU A 54 4.75 0.79 -3.06
CA GLU A 54 4.04 0.73 -4.32
C GLU A 54 2.98 1.83 -4.34
N ILE A 55 2.90 2.60 -5.43
CA ILE A 55 1.93 3.67 -5.60
C ILE A 55 1.10 3.37 -6.84
N VAL A 56 -0.23 3.42 -6.71
CA VAL A 56 -1.16 3.28 -7.84
C VAL A 56 -2.14 4.44 -7.87
N VAL A 57 -2.39 4.97 -9.06
CA VAL A 57 -3.45 5.95 -9.32
C VAL A 57 -4.61 5.25 -10.03
N ALA A 58 -5.84 5.40 -9.54
CA ALA A 58 -7.02 4.86 -10.20
C ALA A 58 -7.17 5.47 -11.62
N GLY A 59 -7.07 4.62 -12.65
CA GLY A 59 -7.05 5.05 -14.05
C GLY A 59 -5.74 5.73 -14.49
N GLY A 60 -4.67 5.61 -13.71
CA GLY A 60 -3.38 6.25 -13.96
C GLY A 60 -2.18 5.30 -13.77
N PRO A 61 -0.99 5.84 -13.50
CA PRO A 61 0.24 5.04 -13.44
C PRO A 61 0.36 4.18 -12.18
N TYR A 62 1.25 3.18 -12.28
CA TYR A 62 1.72 2.35 -11.18
C TYR A 62 3.24 2.47 -11.06
N GLU A 63 3.73 2.70 -9.85
CA GLU A 63 5.13 2.89 -9.52
C GLU A 63 5.53 1.99 -8.36
N ARG A 64 6.73 1.40 -8.41
CA ARG A 64 7.28 0.53 -7.37
C ARG A 64 8.67 0.97 -6.99
N TYR A 65 8.94 0.96 -5.69
CA TYR A 65 10.22 1.33 -5.10
C TYR A 65 10.69 0.24 -4.14
N GLU A 66 11.96 -0.11 -4.20
CA GLU A 66 12.57 -1.18 -3.38
C GLU A 66 13.99 -0.83 -2.96
N GLY A 67 14.49 -1.57 -1.97
CA GLY A 67 15.86 -1.42 -1.47
C GLY A 67 15.97 -0.54 -0.22
N SER A 68 17.21 -0.33 0.22
CA SER A 68 17.54 0.53 1.36
C SER A 68 18.87 1.25 1.05
N PRO A 69 18.83 2.47 0.48
CA PRO A 69 17.65 3.34 0.29
C PRO A 69 16.70 2.84 -0.80
N LEU A 70 15.44 3.29 -0.75
CA LEU A 70 14.44 2.98 -1.76
C LEU A 70 14.81 3.62 -3.11
N ALA A 71 14.80 2.81 -4.16
CA ALA A 71 15.01 3.22 -5.54
C ALA A 71 13.86 2.73 -6.43
N ALA A 72 13.55 3.49 -7.48
CA ALA A 72 12.50 3.10 -8.42
C ALA A 72 12.87 1.80 -9.14
N VAL A 73 11.92 0.88 -9.20
CA VAL A 73 12.02 -0.36 -9.96
C VAL A 73 11.31 -0.13 -11.31
N PRO A 74 12.05 -0.10 -12.44
CA PRO A 74 11.45 0.13 -13.73
C PRO A 74 10.55 -1.05 -14.15
N GLY A 75 9.41 -0.73 -14.76
CA GLY A 75 8.43 -1.70 -15.26
C GLY A 75 7.01 -1.36 -14.83
N SER A 76 6.04 -1.91 -15.55
CA SER A 76 4.62 -1.85 -15.19
C SER A 76 4.14 -3.22 -14.73
N ASP A 77 3.31 -3.26 -13.70
CA ASP A 77 2.67 -4.48 -13.21
C ASP A 77 1.16 -4.23 -13.09
N ALA A 78 0.45 -4.42 -14.21
CA ALA A 78 -0.97 -4.10 -14.32
C ALA A 78 -1.83 -4.97 -13.40
N GLU A 79 -1.47 -6.25 -13.25
CA GLU A 79 -2.16 -7.18 -12.35
C GLU A 79 -2.02 -6.74 -10.90
N ARG A 80 -0.80 -6.37 -10.48
CA ARG A 80 -0.55 -5.84 -9.15
C ARG A 80 -1.26 -4.52 -8.89
N ALA A 81 -1.25 -3.61 -9.86
CA ALA A 81 -1.97 -2.34 -9.78
C ALA A 81 -3.48 -2.57 -9.58
N GLN A 82 -4.07 -3.47 -10.36
CA GLN A 82 -5.47 -3.83 -10.23
C GLN A 82 -5.77 -4.49 -8.87
N PHE A 83 -4.89 -5.37 -8.40
CA PHE A 83 -5.01 -5.98 -7.08
C PHE A 83 -5.05 -4.92 -5.96
N LEU A 84 -4.14 -3.93 -5.99
CA LEU A 84 -4.10 -2.86 -5.00
C LEU A 84 -5.36 -2.00 -5.03
N LEU A 85 -5.88 -1.68 -6.21
CA LEU A 85 -7.15 -0.95 -6.36
C LEU A 85 -8.35 -1.74 -5.83
N GLN A 86 -8.31 -3.07 -5.83
CA GLN A 86 -9.37 -3.91 -5.24
C GLN A 86 -9.36 -3.94 -3.71
N GLN A 87 -8.31 -3.44 -3.06
CA GLN A 87 -8.19 -3.43 -1.61
C GLN A 87 -8.76 -2.16 -1.00
N ARG A 88 -9.28 -2.26 0.23
CA ARG A 88 -9.73 -1.11 1.01
C ARG A 88 -8.54 -0.42 1.68
N ALA A 89 -8.38 0.88 1.47
CA ALA A 89 -7.39 1.69 2.17
C ALA A 89 -7.62 1.63 3.68
N ALA A 90 -6.54 1.69 4.46
CA ALA A 90 -6.62 1.73 5.91
C ALA A 90 -7.33 3.01 6.35
N VAL A 91 -8.40 2.85 7.14
CA VAL A 91 -9.19 3.94 7.70
C VAL A 91 -9.09 3.85 9.21
N MET A 92 -8.66 4.93 9.86
CA MET A 92 -8.80 5.06 11.32
C MET A 92 -10.23 5.52 11.66
N PRO A 93 -10.86 4.91 12.68
CA PRO A 93 -12.19 5.30 13.16
C PRO A 93 -12.30 6.78 13.51
#